data_AF-A0A8D0H560-F1
#
_entry.id   AF-A0A8D0H560-F1
#
_cell.length_a   1.000
_cell.length_b   1.000
_cell.length_c   1.000
_cell.angle_alpha   90.00
_cell.angle_beta   90.00
_cell.angle_gamma   90.00
#
_symmetry.space_group_name_H-M   'P 1'
#
loop_
_entity.id
_entity.type
_entity.pdbx_description
1 polymer ?
#
loop_
_entity_poly.entity_id
_entity_poly.type
_entity_poly.pdbx_seq_one_letter_code
_entity_poly.pdbx_strand_id
1 'polypeptide(L)'
;MADGMSWCGNPAGSGINDESCPNWNECDSNPSSVYWKMASKMFAEAACGVVQVMLNGSIEAGAFRSHSIFGSVEILNLDPTKVSTVKIWLMHDLGGPQSESCTGPSVTKLKDMLKGRNFQVSCEDNYRPVLLVQCISKPNHEACRLCTSATSL
;
A
#
# COMPACT_ATOMS: atom_id res chain seq x y z
N MET A 1 15.28 -6.53 6.30
CA MET A 1 16.05 -6.51 7.56
C MET A 1 15.23 -5.88 8.68
N ALA A 2 14.78 -4.62 8.56
CA ALA A 2 14.06 -3.87 9.61
C ALA A 2 12.57 -4.19 9.84
N ASP A 3 11.98 -5.12 9.09
CA ASP A 3 10.54 -5.39 9.18
C ASP A 3 10.17 -6.00 10.53
N GLY A 4 9.10 -5.51 11.15
CA GLY A 4 8.67 -5.90 12.49
C GLY A 4 9.56 -5.47 13.66
N MET A 5 10.62 -4.69 13.41
CA MET A 5 11.54 -4.22 14.47
C MET A 5 11.27 -2.77 14.89
N SER A 6 11.56 -2.47 16.16
CA SER A 6 11.53 -1.13 16.75
C SER A 6 12.86 -0.86 17.45
N TRP A 7 13.44 0.32 17.23
CA TRP A 7 14.72 0.69 17.85
C TRP A 7 14.84 2.21 17.99
N CYS A 8 15.57 2.63 19.01
CA CYS A 8 15.91 4.02 19.26
C CYS A 8 17.09 4.12 20.23
N GLY A 9 17.80 5.24 20.19
CA GLY A 9 18.85 5.53 21.16
C GLY A 9 18.26 5.88 22.53
N ASN A 10 18.99 5.53 23.59
CA ASN A 10 18.65 5.92 24.95
C ASN A 10 18.93 7.43 25.12
N PRO A 11 17.94 8.26 25.53
CA PRO A 11 18.16 9.69 25.70
C PRO A 11 19.13 10.04 26.84
N ALA A 12 19.34 9.13 27.80
CA ALA A 12 20.20 9.32 28.97
C ALA A 12 21.61 8.72 28.81
N GLY A 13 21.95 8.12 27.66
CA GLY A 13 23.24 7.47 27.47
C GLY A 13 23.54 7.13 26.01
N SER A 14 24.63 6.41 25.76
CA SER A 14 25.05 6.05 24.39
C SER A 14 24.49 4.69 23.90
N GLY A 15 23.63 4.04 24.68
CA GLY A 15 23.07 2.72 24.39
C GLY A 15 21.77 2.76 23.61
N ILE A 16 21.22 1.57 23.32
CA ILE A 16 19.87 1.38 22.80
C ILE A 16 18.88 1.50 23.97
N ASN A 17 17.66 1.98 23.70
CA ASN A 17 16.56 1.90 24.65
C ASN A 17 15.75 0.62 24.39
N ASP A 18 15.83 -0.34 25.31
CA ASP A 18 15.12 -1.61 25.22
C ASP A 18 13.73 -1.58 25.90
N GLU A 19 13.40 -0.50 26.62
CA GLU A 19 12.12 -0.37 27.34
C GLU A 19 11.01 0.16 26.43
N SER A 20 11.29 1.24 25.70
CA SER A 20 10.31 1.87 24.81
C SER A 20 10.98 2.77 23.77
N CYS A 21 10.31 2.94 22.63
CA CYS A 21 10.71 3.89 21.61
C CYS A 21 9.56 4.81 21.21
N PRO A 22 9.86 6.03 20.73
CA PRO A 22 8.82 6.97 20.35
C PRO A 22 7.92 6.39 19.25
N ASN A 23 6.61 6.58 19.42
CA ASN A 23 5.65 6.20 18.38
C ASN A 23 5.79 7.09 17.14
N TRP A 24 5.25 6.61 16.01
CA TRP A 24 5.35 7.30 14.71
C TRP A 24 4.93 8.77 14.74
N ASN A 25 3.92 9.12 15.54
CA ASN A 25 3.34 10.46 15.64
C ASN A 25 3.83 11.27 16.85
N GLU A 26 4.72 10.73 17.68
CA GLU A 26 5.21 11.46 18.87
C GLU A 26 6.23 12.54 18.50
N CYS A 27 7.01 12.31 17.45
CA CYS A 27 7.87 13.33 16.85
C CYS A 27 8.16 13.02 15.37
N ASP A 28 8.31 14.07 14.55
CA ASP A 28 8.48 13.95 13.10
C ASP A 28 9.73 13.15 12.69
N SER A 29 10.78 13.24 13.50
CA SER A 29 12.12 12.67 13.26
C SER A 29 12.47 11.57 14.26
N ASN A 30 11.54 10.66 14.55
CA ASN A 30 11.88 9.44 15.28
C ASN A 30 12.69 8.47 14.39
N PRO A 31 13.52 7.58 14.96
CA PRO A 31 14.37 6.67 14.20
C PRO A 31 13.62 5.83 13.17
N SER A 32 12.46 5.28 13.57
CA SER A 32 11.61 4.47 12.68
C SER A 32 11.09 5.27 11.50
N SER A 33 10.59 6.50 11.72
CA SER A 33 10.05 7.34 10.66
C SER A 33 11.12 7.77 9.67
N VAL A 34 12.29 8.18 10.15
CA VAL A 34 13.42 8.58 9.29
C VAL A 34 13.91 7.38 8.48
N TYR A 35 14.10 6.23 9.13
CA TYR A 35 14.54 5.01 8.47
C TYR A 35 13.58 4.61 7.35
N TRP A 36 12.27 4.50 7.63
CA TRP A 36 11.30 4.05 6.64
C TRP A 36 11.08 5.07 5.53
N LYS A 37 11.12 6.38 5.81
CA LYS A 37 11.10 7.41 4.77
C LYS A 37 12.30 7.29 3.83
N MET A 38 13.51 7.10 4.37
CA MET A 38 14.72 6.96 3.55
C MET A 38 14.71 5.66 2.74
N ALA A 39 14.37 4.52 3.36
CA ALA A 39 14.27 3.24 2.68
C ALA A 39 13.25 3.28 1.53
N SER A 40 12.07 3.87 1.78
CA SER A 40 11.00 3.99 0.78
C SER A 40 11.39 4.93 -0.36
N LYS A 41 12.10 6.03 -0.05
CA LYS A 41 12.69 6.89 -1.08
C LYS A 41 13.63 6.10 -2.00
N MET A 42 14.60 5.40 -1.42
CA MET A 42 15.58 4.62 -2.19
C MET A 42 14.91 3.53 -3.02
N PHE A 43 13.88 2.87 -2.46
CA PHE A 43 13.08 1.87 -3.16
C PHE A 43 12.36 2.48 -4.37
N ALA A 44 11.73 3.64 -4.22
CA ALA A 44 11.04 4.33 -5.31
C ALA A 44 11.98 4.84 -6.40
N GLU A 45 13.15 5.40 -6.03
CA GLU A 45 14.16 5.87 -7.00
C GLU A 45 14.74 4.73 -7.85
N ALA A 46 14.80 3.52 -7.28
CA ALA A 46 15.29 2.32 -7.94
C ALA A 46 14.22 1.61 -8.81
N ALA A 47 12.94 1.95 -8.66
CA ALA A 47 11.85 1.28 -9.35
C ALA A 47 11.85 1.57 -10.86
N CYS A 48 11.54 0.55 -11.66
CA CYS A 48 11.45 0.64 -13.12
C CYS A 48 10.41 -0.35 -13.69
N GLY A 49 9.97 -0.10 -14.92
CA GLY A 49 8.96 -0.93 -15.59
C GLY A 49 7.57 -0.75 -14.99
N VAL A 50 6.87 -1.87 -14.73
CA VAL A 50 5.52 -1.84 -14.15
C VAL A 50 5.61 -1.84 -12.63
N VAL A 51 5.20 -0.74 -12.01
CA VAL A 51 5.07 -0.63 -10.55
C VAL A 51 3.69 -1.12 -10.14
N GLN A 52 3.63 -2.02 -9.15
CA GLN A 52 2.37 -2.58 -8.63
C GLN A 52 2.12 -2.04 -7.23
N VAL A 53 0.89 -1.56 -6.99
CA VAL A 53 0.49 -0.95 -5.73
C VAL A 53 -0.73 -1.68 -5.22
N MET A 54 -0.63 -2.32 -4.06
CA MET A 54 -1.77 -2.95 -3.41
C MET A 54 -2.36 -2.01 -2.35
N LEU A 55 -3.66 -1.74 -2.43
CA LEU A 55 -4.39 -0.90 -1.49
C LEU A 55 -5.56 -1.67 -0.87
N ASN A 56 -6.02 -1.23 0.31
CA ASN A 56 -7.16 -1.83 0.98
C ASN A 56 -8.42 -0.95 0.78
N GLY A 57 -9.38 -1.46 0.00
CA GLY A 57 -10.67 -0.84 -0.27
C GLY A 57 -11.72 -1.04 0.84
N SER A 58 -11.43 -1.85 1.85
CA SER A 58 -12.28 -2.06 3.04
C SER A 58 -12.00 -1.08 4.19
N ILE A 59 -11.07 -0.13 4.00
CA ILE A 59 -10.82 0.94 4.98
C ILE A 59 -11.86 2.05 4.79
N GLU A 60 -12.69 2.29 5.80
CA GLU A 60 -13.74 3.33 5.78
C GLU A 60 -13.20 4.75 5.55
N ALA A 61 -12.02 5.05 6.08
CA ALA A 61 -11.33 6.33 5.88
C ALA A 61 -10.74 6.52 4.46
N GLY A 62 -10.96 5.56 3.55
CA GLY A 62 -10.44 5.55 2.19
C GLY A 62 -9.13 4.79 2.04
N ALA A 63 -8.91 4.29 0.82
CA ALA A 63 -7.79 3.42 0.47
C ALA A 63 -6.46 4.17 0.30
N PHE A 64 -6.51 5.48 0.01
CA PHE A 64 -5.32 6.30 -0.19
C PHE A 64 -5.30 7.55 0.69
N ARG A 65 -4.13 7.83 1.28
CA ARG A 65 -3.86 9.04 2.08
C ARG A 65 -2.62 9.75 1.56
N SER A 66 -2.73 11.04 1.26
CA SER A 66 -1.61 11.83 0.73
C SER A 66 -0.43 11.94 1.71
N HIS A 67 -0.67 11.84 3.02
CA HIS A 67 0.37 11.87 4.06
C HIS A 67 0.97 10.48 4.38
N SER A 68 0.53 9.41 3.70
CA SER A 68 1.17 8.08 3.83
C SER A 68 2.60 8.10 3.28
N ILE A 69 3.41 7.10 3.61
CA ILE A 69 4.74 6.94 3.00
C ILE A 69 4.66 6.85 1.47
N PHE A 70 3.70 6.09 0.95
CA PHE A 70 3.46 6.02 -0.49
C PHE A 70 3.13 7.39 -1.08
N GLY A 71 2.20 8.12 -0.47
CA GLY A 71 1.74 9.44 -0.95
C GLY A 71 2.77 10.55 -0.84
N SER A 72 3.53 10.60 0.26
CA SER A 72 4.42 11.71 0.61
C SER A 72 5.89 11.47 0.25
N VAL A 73 6.28 10.22 0.00
CA VAL A 73 7.67 9.86 -0.31
C VAL A 73 7.72 9.12 -1.63
N GLU A 74 7.12 7.94 -1.74
CA GLU A 74 7.39 7.03 -2.87
C GLU A 74 6.93 7.63 -4.20
N ILE A 75 5.68 8.10 -4.31
CA ILE A 75 5.16 8.75 -5.53
C ILE A 75 6.04 9.92 -5.98
N LEU A 76 6.60 10.68 -5.01
CA LEU A 76 7.43 11.84 -5.30
C LEU A 76 8.82 11.48 -5.83
N ASN A 77 9.27 10.24 -5.60
CA ASN A 77 10.60 9.76 -5.96
C ASN A 77 10.58 8.69 -7.08
N LEU A 78 9.40 8.30 -7.58
CA LEU A 78 9.28 7.51 -8.81
C LEU A 78 9.76 8.33 -10.02
N ASP A 79 10.51 7.67 -10.90
CA ASP A 79 11.05 8.26 -12.13
C ASP A 79 10.15 7.94 -13.34
N PRO A 80 9.46 8.94 -13.94
CA PRO A 80 8.57 8.73 -15.09
C PRO A 80 9.29 8.30 -16.37
N THR A 81 10.63 8.41 -16.42
CA THR A 81 11.41 7.91 -17.55
C THR A 81 11.72 6.41 -17.44
N LYS A 82 11.66 5.84 -16.24
CA LYS A 82 11.96 4.42 -15.96
C LYS A 82 10.70 3.59 -15.71
N VAL A 83 9.65 4.20 -15.16
CA VAL A 83 8.38 3.52 -14.85
C VAL A 83 7.43 3.65 -16.03
N SER A 84 7.05 2.52 -16.62
CA SER A 84 6.14 2.48 -17.77
C SER A 84 4.68 2.63 -17.35
N THR A 85 4.29 2.02 -16.23
CA THR A 85 2.90 2.01 -15.75
C THR A 85 2.84 1.77 -14.25
N VAL A 86 1.91 2.42 -13.58
CA VAL A 86 1.51 2.12 -12.20
C VAL A 86 0.20 1.33 -12.22
N LYS A 87 0.23 0.07 -11.78
CA LYS A 87 -0.94 -0.80 -11.67
C LYS A 87 -1.40 -0.88 -10.22
N ILE A 88 -2.60 -0.39 -9.94
CA ILE A 88 -3.22 -0.40 -8.62
C ILE A 88 -4.09 -1.66 -8.51
N TRP A 89 -3.93 -2.42 -7.44
CA TRP A 89 -4.81 -3.51 -7.04
C TRP A 89 -5.55 -3.05 -5.78
N LEU A 90 -6.83 -2.73 -5.93
CA LEU A 90 -7.65 -2.36 -4.79
C LEU A 90 -8.34 -3.61 -4.26
N MET A 91 -7.87 -4.08 -3.10
CA MET A 91 -8.32 -5.32 -2.51
C MET A 91 -9.34 -5.04 -1.43
N HIS A 92 -10.41 -5.83 -1.41
CA HIS A 92 -11.38 -5.82 -0.33
C HIS A 92 -11.23 -7.07 0.52
N ASP A 93 -11.54 -6.95 1.80
CA ASP A 93 -11.61 -8.10 2.69
C ASP A 93 -12.83 -8.97 2.31
N LEU A 94 -12.65 -10.29 2.31
CA LEU A 94 -13.74 -11.24 2.09
C LEU A 94 -14.86 -11.06 3.14
N GLY A 95 -16.03 -10.62 2.70
CA GLY A 95 -17.19 -10.32 3.55
C GLY A 95 -17.05 -9.02 4.34
N GLY A 96 -16.01 -8.24 4.09
CA GLY A 96 -15.80 -6.92 4.67
C GLY A 96 -16.50 -5.81 3.88
N PRO A 97 -16.48 -4.58 4.42
CA PRO A 97 -17.08 -3.43 3.75
C PRO A 97 -16.39 -3.14 2.41
N GLN A 98 -17.17 -2.67 1.45
CA GLN A 98 -16.68 -2.19 0.16
C GLN A 98 -16.63 -0.65 0.21
N SER A 99 -15.75 -0.11 1.05
CA SER A 99 -15.70 1.32 1.39
C SER A 99 -15.17 2.19 0.25
N GLU A 100 -14.37 1.62 -0.63
CA GLU A 100 -13.75 2.27 -1.78
C GLU A 100 -13.86 1.36 -3.00
N SER A 101 -13.54 1.88 -4.18
CA SER A 101 -13.44 1.09 -5.41
C SER A 101 -12.42 1.73 -6.32
N CYS A 102 -12.06 1.09 -7.43
CA CYS A 102 -11.17 1.76 -8.37
C CYS A 102 -11.70 3.13 -8.85
N THR A 103 -13.02 3.39 -8.78
CA THR A 103 -13.62 4.68 -9.13
C THR A 103 -13.90 5.58 -7.92
N GLY A 104 -13.54 5.17 -6.71
CA GLY A 104 -13.83 5.92 -5.50
C GLY A 104 -12.96 7.17 -5.31
N PRO A 105 -13.30 8.05 -4.35
CA PRO A 105 -12.72 9.38 -4.24
C PRO A 105 -11.22 9.41 -3.94
N SER A 106 -10.76 8.59 -2.99
CA SER A 106 -9.34 8.54 -2.59
C SER A 106 -8.49 7.88 -3.67
N VAL A 107 -9.00 6.86 -4.35
CA VAL A 107 -8.31 6.22 -5.47
C VAL A 107 -8.27 7.14 -6.69
N THR A 108 -9.32 7.90 -6.95
CA THR A 108 -9.31 8.95 -7.99
C THR A 108 -8.25 10.01 -7.70
N LYS A 109 -8.17 10.50 -6.46
CA LYS A 109 -7.11 11.42 -6.03
C LYS A 109 -5.70 10.85 -6.27
N LEU A 110 -5.49 9.57 -5.96
CA LEU A 110 -4.22 8.89 -6.24
C LEU A 110 -3.90 8.87 -7.75
N LYS A 111 -4.87 8.47 -8.59
CA LYS A 111 -4.68 8.45 -10.04
C LYS A 111 -4.33 9.82 -10.58
N ASP A 112 -4.97 10.88 -10.09
CA ASP A 112 -4.71 12.25 -10.52
C ASP A 112 -3.30 12.70 -10.13
N MET A 113 -2.85 12.37 -8.90
CA MET A 113 -1.47 12.64 -8.48
C MET A 113 -0.44 11.92 -9.38
N LEU A 114 -0.69 10.66 -9.74
CA LEU A 114 0.19 9.88 -10.61
C LEU A 114 0.18 10.39 -12.06
N LYS A 115 -1.00 10.69 -12.61
CA LYS A 115 -1.15 11.24 -13.97
C LYS A 115 -0.51 12.63 -14.08
N GLY A 116 -0.64 13.46 -13.05
CA GLY A 116 0.01 14.78 -12.98
C GLY A 116 1.55 14.69 -13.00
N ARG A 117 2.12 13.51 -12.75
CA ARG A 117 3.55 13.20 -12.85
C ARG A 117 3.90 12.39 -14.11
N ASN A 118 3.01 12.35 -15.09
CA ASN A 118 3.16 11.67 -16.39
C ASN A 118 3.24 10.14 -16.32
N PHE A 119 2.70 9.51 -15.27
CA PHE A 119 2.57 8.05 -15.24
C PHE A 119 1.31 7.59 -15.96
N GLN A 120 1.42 6.48 -16.71
CA GLN A 120 0.25 5.70 -17.09
C GLN A 120 -0.27 4.94 -15.87
N VAL A 121 -1.58 4.93 -15.65
CA VAL A 121 -2.18 4.35 -14.44
C VAL A 121 -3.32 3.41 -14.81
N SER A 122 -3.32 2.21 -14.25
CA SER A 122 -4.44 1.28 -14.28
C SER A 122 -4.86 0.89 -12.86
N CYS A 123 -6.11 0.50 -12.69
CA CYS A 123 -6.64 0.04 -11.41
C CYS A 123 -7.53 -1.17 -11.65
N GLU A 124 -7.40 -2.18 -10.79
CA GLU A 124 -8.18 -3.41 -10.82
C GLU A 124 -8.72 -3.69 -9.41
N ASP A 125 -10.05 -3.77 -9.29
CA ASP A 125 -10.70 -4.20 -8.05
C ASP A 125 -10.57 -5.71 -7.89
N ASN A 126 -10.20 -6.14 -6.68
CA ASN A 126 -10.12 -7.55 -6.29
C ASN A 126 -9.28 -8.42 -7.25
N TYR A 127 -8.04 -7.96 -7.53
CA TYR A 127 -7.10 -8.67 -8.41
C TYR A 127 -7.04 -10.17 -8.08
N ARG A 128 -7.40 -10.99 -9.08
CA ARG A 128 -7.76 -12.40 -8.89
C ARG A 128 -6.71 -13.23 -8.12
N PRO A 129 -5.40 -13.14 -8.41
CA PRO A 129 -4.39 -13.88 -7.67
C PRO A 129 -4.35 -13.53 -6.18
N VAL A 130 -4.52 -12.26 -5.82
CA VAL A 130 -4.51 -11.82 -4.42
C VAL A 130 -5.81 -12.21 -3.72
N LEU A 131 -6.95 -12.15 -4.42
CA LEU A 131 -8.22 -12.69 -3.93
C LEU A 131 -8.10 -14.19 -3.58
N LEU A 132 -7.43 -14.98 -4.43
CA LEU A 132 -7.19 -16.41 -4.15
C LEU A 132 -6.34 -16.64 -2.90
N VAL A 133 -5.38 -15.76 -2.59
CA VAL A 133 -4.63 -15.80 -1.33
C VAL A 133 -5.56 -15.57 -0.14
N GLN A 134 -6.47 -14.59 -0.20
CA GLN A 134 -7.45 -14.37 0.87
C GLN A 134 -8.38 -15.58 1.07
N CYS A 135 -8.72 -16.29 -0.02
CA CYS A 135 -9.57 -17.47 0.02
C CYS A 135 -8.98 -18.64 0.81
N ILE A 136 -7.66 -18.68 1.04
CA ILE A 136 -7.03 -19.68 1.92
C ILE A 136 -7.63 -19.62 3.33
N SER A 137 -7.97 -18.42 3.81
CA SER A 137 -8.54 -18.23 5.15
C SER A 137 -10.05 -18.40 5.20
N LYS A 138 -10.76 -18.22 4.08
CA LYS A 138 -12.23 -18.33 3.99
C LYS A 138 -12.66 -19.10 2.73
N PRO A 139 -12.33 -20.40 2.61
CA PRO A 139 -12.51 -21.16 1.36
C PRO A 139 -13.97 -21.30 0.92
N ASN A 140 -14.90 -21.31 1.88
CA ASN A 140 -16.33 -21.46 1.62
C ASN A 140 -17.05 -20.13 1.30
N HIS A 141 -16.33 -19.00 1.28
CA HIS A 141 -16.91 -17.72 0.92
C HIS A 141 -17.34 -17.71 -0.56
N GLU A 142 -18.45 -17.04 -0.88
CA GLU A 142 -19.01 -17.04 -2.24
C GLU A 142 -18.02 -16.54 -3.30
N ALA A 143 -17.30 -15.46 -3.01
CA ALA A 143 -16.25 -14.90 -3.87
C ALA A 143 -15.05 -15.86 -4.12
N CYS A 144 -14.94 -16.96 -3.35
CA CYS A 144 -13.88 -17.96 -3.47
C CYS A 144 -14.27 -19.17 -4.31
N ARG A 145 -15.51 -19.23 -4.82
CA ARG A 145 -15.94 -20.30 -5.71
C ARG A 145 -15.11 -20.28 -6.99
N LEU A 146 -14.41 -21.39 -7.25
CA LEU A 146 -13.52 -21.53 -8.41
C LEU A 146 -14.29 -21.76 -9.71
N CYS A 147 -15.48 -22.35 -9.62
CA CYS A 147 -16.34 -22.68 -10.74
C CYS A 147 -17.80 -22.33 -10.39
N THR A 148 -18.44 -21.48 -11.19
CA THR A 148 -19.90 -21.53 -11.32
C THR A 148 -20.20 -22.63 -12.32
N SER A 149 -20.96 -23.65 -11.92
CA SER A 149 -21.50 -24.61 -12.87
C SER A 149 -22.26 -23.80 -13.93
N ALA A 150 -21.79 -23.82 -15.17
CA ALA A 150 -22.56 -23.30 -16.30
C ALA A 150 -23.88 -24.07 -16.33
N THR A 151 -24.95 -23.45 -15.85
CA THR A 151 -26.30 -23.97 -16.07
C THR A 151 -26.53 -23.85 -17.57
N SER A 152 -26.33 -24.96 -18.27
CA SER A 152 -26.75 -25.14 -19.65
C SER A 152 -28.24 -24.79 -19.76
N LEU A 153 -28.58 -24.06 -20.83
CA LEU A 153 -29.91 -23.60 -21.24
C LEU A 153 -31.08 -24.51 -20.86
#